data_AF-A0A943E179-F1
#
_entry.id   AF-A0A943E179-F1
#
_cell.length_a   1.000
_cell.length_b   1.000
_cell.length_c   1.000
_cell.angle_alpha   90.00
_cell.angle_beta   90.00
_cell.angle_gamma   90.00
#
_symmetry.space_group_name_H-M   'P 1'
#
loop_
_entity.id
_entity.type
_entity.pdbx_description
1 polymer ?
#
loop_
_entity_poly.entity_id
_entity_poly.type
_entity_poly.pdbx_seq_one_letter_code
_entity_poly.pdbx_strand_id
1 'polypeptide(L)'
;MSNKKLPENATKTEGAELARRGRGEISTATAVPHVSYDDLRHADRITIDGLEVFANHGVYPEENALGQKFIVSLVLYADLRAAGEHDNLDASIDYGSVCHDVDGYLREHTFKLIEAAAEGVAQMLLRRYPLLLGVRVKLDKPWAPVGLPLASCGVEIERVR
;
A
#
# COMPACT_ATOMS: atom_id res chain seq x y z
N MET A 1 82.52 -2.96 -14.96
CA MET A 1 81.74 -4.21 -14.80
C MET A 1 80.26 -3.84 -14.82
N SER A 2 79.68 -3.81 -16.02
CA SER A 2 78.70 -4.80 -16.52
C SER A 2 77.35 -4.79 -15.80
N ASN A 3 76.52 -3.85 -16.27
CA ASN A 3 75.11 -3.98 -16.65
C ASN A 3 74.39 -5.31 -16.36
N LYS A 4 73.25 -5.25 -15.67
CA LYS A 4 72.19 -6.29 -15.66
C LYS A 4 70.84 -5.58 -15.55
N LYS A 5 70.32 -5.09 -16.68
CA LYS A 5 69.19 -5.65 -17.45
C LYS A 5 67.90 -5.89 -16.64
N LEU A 6 66.88 -5.09 -16.97
CA LEU A 6 65.48 -5.44 -16.83
C LEU A 6 65.17 -6.70 -17.66
N PRO A 7 64.21 -7.55 -17.26
CA PRO A 7 63.60 -8.51 -18.15
C PRO A 7 62.43 -7.87 -18.94
N GLU A 8 62.52 -7.95 -20.27
CA GLU A 8 61.41 -7.82 -21.21
C GLU A 8 60.87 -9.22 -21.59
N ASN A 9 59.55 -9.27 -21.78
CA ASN A 9 58.74 -10.20 -22.59
C ASN A 9 58.46 -11.63 -22.12
N ALA A 10 57.17 -11.85 -21.82
CA ALA A 10 56.22 -12.77 -22.48
C ALA A 10 55.06 -12.96 -21.47
N THR A 11 53.79 -12.72 -21.74
CA THR A 11 52.97 -13.01 -22.92
C THR A 11 51.76 -12.07 -22.92
N LYS A 12 51.48 -11.44 -24.07
CA LYS A 12 50.10 -11.10 -24.44
C LYS A 12 49.33 -12.42 -24.47
N THR A 13 48.25 -12.59 -23.69
CA THR A 13 46.93 -13.18 -24.10
C THR A 13 45.93 -13.34 -22.92
N GLU A 14 46.27 -13.18 -21.63
CA GLU A 14 45.30 -13.51 -20.54
C GLU A 14 44.70 -12.31 -19.76
N GLY A 15 44.93 -11.07 -20.20
CA GLY A 15 44.43 -9.86 -19.53
C GLY A 15 43.07 -9.33 -20.01
N ALA A 16 42.45 -9.93 -21.03
CA ALA A 16 41.22 -9.41 -21.65
C ALA A 16 39.93 -10.07 -21.15
N GLU A 17 40.02 -11.07 -20.26
CA GLU A 17 38.86 -11.87 -19.83
C GLU A 17 38.36 -11.53 -18.40
N LEU A 18 39.08 -10.72 -17.62
CA LEU A 18 38.64 -10.27 -16.29
C LEU A 18 38.00 -8.87 -16.24
N ALA A 19 37.94 -8.14 -17.36
CA ALA A 19 37.33 -6.81 -17.44
C ALA A 19 35.86 -6.82 -17.95
N ARG A 20 35.17 -7.97 -17.90
CA ARG A 20 33.73 -8.10 -18.22
C ARG A 20 32.85 -8.44 -17.01
N ARG A 21 33.35 -8.28 -15.77
CA ARG A 21 32.60 -8.54 -14.52
C ARG A 21 32.22 -7.28 -13.74
N GLY A 22 32.13 -6.12 -14.41
CA GLY A 22 31.96 -4.82 -13.76
C GLY A 22 30.85 -3.94 -14.32
N ARG A 23 29.79 -4.52 -14.88
CA ARG A 23 28.52 -3.80 -15.11
C ARG A 23 27.41 -4.72 -14.66
N GLY A 24 27.20 -4.73 -13.35
CA GLY A 24 26.04 -5.34 -12.73
C GLY A 24 24.81 -4.84 -13.46
N GLU A 25 24.07 -5.80 -14.00
CA GLU A 25 22.77 -5.63 -14.57
C GLU A 25 21.93 -4.81 -13.59
N ILE A 26 21.43 -3.68 -14.04
CA ILE A 26 20.39 -2.94 -13.34
C ILE A 26 19.24 -3.95 -13.26
N SER A 27 19.04 -4.53 -12.08
CA SER A 27 17.97 -5.49 -11.83
C SER A 27 16.66 -4.82 -12.20
N THR A 28 16.15 -5.22 -13.34
CA THR A 28 14.90 -4.77 -13.93
C THR A 28 13.76 -5.19 -13.02
N ALA A 29 13.00 -4.21 -12.53
CA ALA A 29 11.75 -4.34 -11.80
C ALA A 29 11.82 -5.32 -10.61
N THR A 30 11.86 -4.79 -9.39
CA THR A 30 11.43 -5.55 -8.21
C THR A 30 10.01 -6.04 -8.49
N ALA A 31 9.88 -7.29 -8.90
CA ALA A 31 8.60 -7.96 -8.99
C ALA A 31 8.01 -7.87 -7.59
N VAL A 32 6.96 -7.08 -7.45
CA VAL A 32 6.20 -7.02 -6.21
C VAL A 32 5.74 -8.46 -5.96
N PRO A 33 6.12 -9.10 -4.83
CA PRO A 33 5.71 -10.46 -4.55
C PRO A 33 4.18 -10.50 -4.63
N HIS A 34 3.64 -11.38 -5.46
CA HIS A 34 2.21 -11.58 -5.56
C HIS A 34 1.73 -12.18 -4.23
N VAL A 35 1.08 -11.35 -3.41
CA VAL A 35 0.57 -11.74 -2.10
C VAL A 35 -0.77 -12.44 -2.30
N SER A 36 -0.92 -13.66 -1.79
CA SER A 36 -2.21 -14.33 -1.77
C SER A 36 -3.03 -13.93 -0.53
N TYR A 37 -4.35 -14.15 -0.59
CA TYR A 37 -5.21 -13.96 0.59
C TYR A 37 -4.83 -14.88 1.76
N ASP A 38 -4.20 -16.03 1.49
CA ASP A 38 -3.78 -16.95 2.55
C ASP A 38 -2.58 -16.41 3.33
N ASP A 39 -1.66 -15.72 2.64
CA ASP A 39 -0.50 -15.08 3.24
C ASP A 39 -0.91 -14.00 4.28
N LEU A 40 -2.04 -13.34 4.07
CA LEU A 40 -2.54 -12.32 4.99
C LEU A 40 -3.05 -12.88 6.33
N ARG A 41 -3.35 -14.19 6.44
CA ARG A 41 -3.94 -14.76 7.66
C ARG A 41 -3.07 -14.58 8.90
N HIS A 42 -1.75 -14.55 8.72
CA HIS A 42 -0.77 -14.47 9.79
C HIS A 42 0.14 -13.23 9.66
N ALA A 43 -0.12 -12.34 8.70
CA ALA A 43 0.65 -11.12 8.55
C ALA A 43 0.41 -10.16 9.72
N ASP A 44 1.43 -9.37 10.06
CA ASP A 44 1.26 -8.26 11.00
C ASP A 44 0.28 -7.23 10.40
N ARG A 45 -0.33 -6.45 11.30
CA ARG A 45 -1.36 -5.49 10.89
C ARG A 45 -1.37 -4.23 11.74
N ILE A 46 -1.69 -3.13 11.07
CA ILE A 46 -2.07 -1.85 11.69
C ILE A 46 -3.58 -1.71 11.54
N THR A 47 -4.28 -1.36 12.62
CA THR A 47 -5.73 -1.21 12.62
C THR A 47 -6.12 0.25 12.82
N ILE A 48 -7.02 0.75 11.99
CA ILE A 48 -7.72 2.01 12.18
C ILE A 48 -9.19 1.65 12.36
N ASP A 49 -9.79 2.04 13.48
CA ASP A 49 -11.18 1.69 13.78
C ASP A 49 -12.05 2.94 13.90
N GLY A 50 -13.10 3.00 13.07
CA GLY A 50 -14.16 3.99 13.21
C GLY A 50 -13.81 5.41 12.76
N LEU A 51 -12.97 5.58 11.73
CA LEU A 51 -12.70 6.90 11.14
C LEU A 51 -14.00 7.50 10.59
N GLU A 52 -14.45 8.60 11.19
CA GLU A 52 -15.65 9.31 10.72
C GLU A 52 -15.31 10.23 9.55
N VAL A 53 -15.98 10.02 8.42
CA VAL A 53 -15.82 10.84 7.20
C VAL A 53 -17.19 11.38 6.79
N PHE A 54 -17.28 12.69 6.55
CA PHE A 54 -18.48 13.30 5.99
C PHE A 54 -18.30 13.49 4.49
N ALA A 55 -19.09 12.78 3.70
CA ALA A 55 -18.97 12.75 2.24
C ALA A 55 -20.34 12.71 1.55
N ASN A 56 -20.31 12.99 0.24
CA ASN A 56 -21.49 13.03 -0.62
C ASN A 56 -21.52 11.77 -1.47
N HIS A 57 -21.91 10.64 -0.87
CA HIS A 57 -22.13 9.39 -1.60
C HIS A 57 -23.56 8.90 -1.42
N GLY A 58 -24.11 8.36 -2.50
CA GLY A 58 -25.47 7.84 -2.51
C GLY A 58 -26.04 7.69 -3.90
N VAL A 59 -27.04 6.83 -3.98
CA VAL A 59 -27.79 6.59 -5.23
C VAL A 59 -28.77 7.74 -5.44
N TYR A 60 -29.35 8.27 -4.36
CA TYR A 60 -30.37 9.31 -4.42
C TYR A 60 -29.73 10.70 -4.55
N PRO A 61 -30.27 11.59 -5.40
CA PRO A 61 -29.75 12.94 -5.58
C PRO A 61 -29.62 13.75 -4.28
N GLU A 62 -30.56 13.55 -3.35
CA GLU A 62 -30.61 14.22 -2.06
C GLU A 62 -29.41 13.86 -1.17
N GLU A 63 -28.93 12.61 -1.24
CA GLU A 63 -27.75 12.15 -0.50
C GLU A 63 -26.48 12.87 -0.99
N ASN A 64 -26.39 13.09 -2.30
CA ASN A 64 -25.25 13.80 -2.90
C ASN A 64 -25.29 15.30 -2.61
N ALA A 65 -26.47 15.88 -2.35
CA ALA A 65 -26.61 17.29 -2.01
C ALA A 65 -26.33 17.58 -0.53
N LEU A 66 -26.87 16.76 0.38
CA LEU A 66 -26.76 16.99 1.83
C LEU A 66 -25.49 16.38 2.43
N GLY A 67 -25.00 15.29 1.83
CA GLY A 67 -23.92 14.50 2.42
C GLY A 67 -24.37 13.74 3.66
N GLN A 68 -23.56 12.79 4.08
CA GLN A 68 -23.79 12.02 5.30
C GLN A 68 -22.50 11.50 5.87
N LYS A 69 -22.56 11.01 7.11
CA LYS A 69 -21.44 10.34 7.75
C LYS A 69 -21.28 8.93 7.21
N PHE A 70 -20.03 8.59 6.93
CA PHE A 70 -19.54 7.25 6.72
C PHE A 70 -18.54 6.94 7.84
N ILE A 71 -18.52 5.70 8.29
CA ILE A 71 -17.58 5.21 9.29
C ILE A 71 -16.67 4.22 8.58
N VAL A 72 -15.37 4.51 8.55
CA VAL A 72 -14.37 3.70 7.84
C VAL A 72 -13.46 3.01 8.86
N SER A 73 -13.39 1.69 8.80
CA SER A 73 -12.39 0.91 9.54
C SER A 73 -11.46 0.20 8.55
N LEU A 74 -10.17 0.19 8.86
CA LEU A 74 -9.11 -0.34 8.00
C LEU A 74 -8.25 -1.35 8.77
N VAL A 75 -7.89 -2.42 8.09
CA VAL A 75 -6.79 -3.30 8.49
C VAL A 75 -5.74 -3.23 7.41
N LEU A 76 -4.58 -2.69 7.73
CA LEU A 76 -3.43 -2.55 6.84
C LEU A 76 -2.46 -3.69 7.12
N TYR A 77 -2.29 -4.61 6.17
CA TYR A 77 -1.36 -5.72 6.31
C TYR A 77 0.02 -5.34 5.81
N ALA A 78 1.03 -5.47 6.65
CA ALA A 78 2.42 -5.11 6.36
C ALA A 78 3.37 -5.93 7.25
N ASP A 79 4.65 -6.03 6.88
CA ASP A 79 5.68 -6.52 7.81
C ASP A 79 6.08 -5.37 8.75
N LEU A 80 5.82 -5.53 10.05
CA LEU A 80 6.11 -4.51 11.06
C LEU A 80 7.38 -4.79 11.86
N ARG A 81 8.08 -5.90 11.55
CA ARG A 81 9.21 -6.35 12.33
C ARG A 81 10.36 -5.36 12.32
N ALA A 82 10.72 -4.86 11.14
CA ALA A 82 11.81 -3.89 11.01
C ALA A 82 11.54 -2.60 11.78
N ALA A 83 10.31 -2.08 11.70
CA ALA A 83 9.88 -0.91 12.45
C ALA A 83 9.94 -1.15 13.97
N GLY A 84 9.46 -2.31 14.44
CA GLY A 84 9.46 -2.66 15.87
C GLY A 84 10.85 -2.95 16.45
N GLU A 85 11.75 -3.55 15.68
CA GLU A 85 13.12 -3.84 16.12
C GLU A 85 13.99 -2.57 16.21
N HIS A 86 13.72 -1.57 15.37
CA HIS A 86 14.59 -0.40 15.21
C HIS A 86 13.92 0.94 15.61
N ASP A 87 12.67 0.91 16.06
CA ASP A 87 11.87 2.10 16.38
C ASP A 87 11.89 3.15 15.25
N ASN A 88 11.71 2.68 14.01
CA ASN A 88 11.82 3.50 12.81
C ASN A 88 10.49 3.61 12.05
N LEU A 89 9.91 4.82 12.05
CA LEU A 89 8.67 5.11 11.33
C LEU A 89 8.79 4.95 9.82
N ASP A 90 9.97 5.19 9.23
CA ASP A 90 10.20 5.06 7.79
C ASP A 90 10.12 3.59 7.32
N ALA A 91 10.23 2.64 8.24
CA ALA A 91 10.04 1.22 7.99
C ALA A 91 8.60 0.73 8.24
N SER A 92 7.66 1.65 8.49
CA SER A 92 6.25 1.37 8.76
C SER A 92 5.32 2.18 7.86
N ILE A 93 4.02 1.99 8.04
CA ILE A 93 2.98 2.81 7.42
C ILE A 93 2.47 3.81 8.45
N ASP A 94 2.58 5.09 8.16
CA ASP A 94 2.02 6.16 8.98
C ASP A 94 0.49 6.16 8.87
N TYR A 95 -0.17 5.63 9.91
CA TYR A 95 -1.63 5.58 10.00
C TYR A 95 -2.28 6.97 10.07
N GLY A 96 -1.57 8.01 10.53
CA GLY A 96 -2.06 9.38 10.53
C GLY A 96 -2.22 9.89 9.09
N SER A 97 -1.19 9.69 8.27
CA SER A 97 -1.25 9.97 6.83
C SER A 97 -2.35 9.16 6.13
N VAL A 98 -2.52 7.87 6.48
CA VAL A 98 -3.60 7.03 5.92
C VAL A 98 -4.98 7.61 6.23
N CYS A 99 -5.24 8.03 7.47
CA CYS A 99 -6.52 8.64 7.84
C CYS A 99 -6.81 9.90 7.02
N HIS A 100 -5.82 10.78 6.84
CA HIS A 100 -5.97 12.00 6.05
C HIS A 100 -6.21 11.70 4.56
N ASP A 101 -5.47 10.75 3.99
CA ASP A 101 -5.62 10.37 2.58
C ASP A 101 -7.01 9.73 2.33
N VAL A 102 -7.53 8.94 3.27
CA VAL A 102 -8.86 8.32 3.17
C VAL A 102 -9.97 9.35 3.30
N ASP A 103 -9.90 10.28 4.27
CA ASP A 103 -10.87 11.37 4.43
C ASP A 103 -10.87 12.26 3.17
N GLY A 104 -9.70 12.66 2.67
CA GLY A 104 -9.57 13.45 1.44
C GLY A 104 -10.15 12.74 0.23
N TYR A 105 -9.76 11.47 0.03
CA TYR A 105 -10.23 10.69 -1.12
C TYR A 105 -11.76 10.56 -1.17
N LEU A 106 -12.40 10.25 -0.03
CA LEU A 106 -13.86 10.12 0.03
C LEU A 106 -14.60 11.46 -0.09
N ARG A 107 -13.97 12.58 0.24
CA ARG A 107 -14.57 13.93 0.03
C ARG A 107 -14.44 14.40 -1.42
N GLU A 108 -13.32 14.09 -2.07
CA GLU A 108 -13.02 14.54 -3.44
C GLU A 108 -13.78 13.74 -4.50
N HIS A 109 -14.14 12.49 -4.19
CA HIS A 109 -14.86 11.61 -5.10
C HIS A 109 -16.31 11.46 -4.68
N THR A 110 -17.22 11.26 -5.63
CA THR A 110 -18.61 10.94 -5.36
C THR A 110 -18.95 9.59 -5.96
N PHE A 111 -19.35 8.64 -5.12
CA PHE A 111 -19.77 7.31 -5.54
C PHE A 111 -21.27 7.12 -5.32
N LYS A 112 -21.88 6.32 -6.18
CA LYS A 112 -23.27 5.86 -5.98
C LYS A 112 -23.36 4.76 -4.93
N LEU A 113 -22.34 3.90 -4.87
CA LEU A 113 -22.31 2.68 -4.09
C LEU A 113 -21.17 2.74 -3.06
N ILE A 114 -21.41 2.20 -1.85
CA ILE A 114 -20.37 2.11 -0.81
C ILE A 114 -19.33 1.02 -1.16
N GLU A 115 -19.70 0.04 -1.99
CA GLU A 115 -18.80 -0.94 -2.60
C GLU A 115 -17.75 -0.25 -3.48
N ALA A 116 -18.19 0.70 -4.32
CA ALA A 116 -17.30 1.45 -5.21
C ALA A 116 -16.39 2.41 -4.42
N ALA A 117 -16.93 3.02 -3.35
CA ALA A 117 -16.14 3.85 -2.45
C ALA A 117 -15.07 3.02 -1.73
N ALA A 118 -15.43 1.85 -1.18
CA ALA A 118 -14.50 0.95 -0.52
C ALA A 118 -13.42 0.43 -1.49
N GLU A 119 -13.81 0.04 -2.72
CA GLU A 119 -12.86 -0.37 -3.76
C GLU A 119 -11.90 0.77 -4.11
N GLY A 120 -12.41 1.99 -4.28
CA GLY A 120 -11.62 3.17 -4.56
C GLY A 120 -10.57 3.45 -3.48
N VAL A 121 -10.99 3.38 -2.21
CA VAL A 121 -10.09 3.52 -1.05
C VAL A 121 -9.04 2.43 -1.04
N ALA A 122 -9.42 1.15 -1.19
CA ALA A 122 -8.48 0.03 -1.19
C ALA A 122 -7.41 0.20 -2.28
N GLN A 123 -7.85 0.51 -3.49
CA GLN A 123 -6.98 0.73 -4.66
C GLN A 123 -6.06 1.93 -4.49
N MET A 124 -6.55 3.03 -3.90
CA MET A 124 -5.75 4.21 -3.59
C MET A 124 -4.65 3.88 -2.58
N LEU A 125 -4.99 3.21 -1.48
CA LEU A 125 -4.04 2.83 -0.44
C LEU A 125 -2.97 1.86 -0.98
N LEU A 126 -3.38 0.82 -1.71
CA LEU A 126 -2.46 -0.15 -2.30
C LEU A 126 -1.48 0.51 -3.28
N ARG A 127 -1.89 1.53 -4.04
CA ARG A 127 -0.99 2.28 -4.91
C ARG A 127 -0.05 3.22 -4.14
N ARG A 128 -0.57 3.88 -3.11
CA ARG A 128 0.15 4.96 -2.41
C ARG A 128 1.15 4.46 -1.38
N TYR A 129 0.93 3.31 -0.77
CA TYR A 129 1.78 2.76 0.30
C TYR A 129 2.53 1.51 -0.17
N PRO A 130 3.82 1.61 -0.53
CA PRO A 130 4.61 0.50 -1.06
C PRO A 130 4.75 -0.70 -0.11
N LEU A 131 4.72 -0.46 1.20
CA LEU A 131 4.86 -1.49 2.24
C LEU A 131 3.55 -2.28 2.49
N LEU A 132 2.44 -1.84 1.91
CA LEU A 132 1.14 -2.46 2.12
C LEU A 132 1.02 -3.74 1.27
N LEU A 133 0.92 -4.88 1.93
CA LEU A 133 0.74 -6.20 1.32
C LEU A 133 -0.72 -6.44 0.91
N GLY A 134 -1.64 -5.89 1.70
CA GLY A 134 -3.06 -6.01 1.50
C GLY A 134 -3.80 -5.04 2.41
N VAL A 135 -5.08 -4.83 2.13
CA VAL A 135 -5.94 -3.98 2.95
C VAL A 135 -7.34 -4.57 3.06
N ARG A 136 -7.87 -4.54 4.28
CA ARG A 136 -9.30 -4.71 4.53
C ARG A 136 -9.93 -3.36 4.75
N VAL A 137 -11.00 -3.07 4.03
CA VAL A 137 -11.77 -1.82 4.14
C VAL A 137 -13.18 -2.18 4.53
N LYS A 138 -13.60 -1.69 5.70
CA LYS A 138 -15.00 -1.71 6.13
C LYS A 138 -15.56 -0.29 6.06
N LEU A 139 -16.72 -0.14 5.43
CA LEU A 139 -17.39 1.13 5.27
C LEU A 139 -18.84 0.98 5.74
N ASP A 140 -19.13 1.61 6.87
CA ASP A 140 -20.43 1.65 7.52
C ASP A 140 -21.15 2.96 7.19
N LYS A 141 -22.45 2.85 6.92
CA LYS A 141 -23.38 3.92 6.60
C LYS A 141 -24.48 3.94 7.66
N PRO A 142 -24.24 4.61 8.81
CA PRO A 142 -25.17 4.58 9.95
C PRO A 142 -26.52 5.25 9.64
N TRP A 143 -26.56 6.16 8.66
CA TRP A 143 -27.77 6.91 8.29
C TRP A 143 -28.29 6.51 6.91
N ALA A 144 -28.06 5.26 6.51
CA ALA A 144 -28.61 4.72 5.27
C ALA A 144 -30.16 4.86 5.25
N PRO A 145 -30.76 5.38 4.16
CA PRO A 145 -32.19 5.62 4.07
C PRO A 145 -32.98 4.32 3.81
N VAL A 146 -32.93 3.37 4.75
CA VAL A 146 -33.57 2.04 4.65
C VAL A 146 -35.03 2.06 5.13
N GLY A 147 -35.41 3.05 5.96
CA GLY A 147 -36.78 3.18 6.49
C GLY A 147 -37.18 2.12 7.52
N LEU A 148 -36.20 1.40 8.08
CA LEU A 148 -36.37 0.36 9.10
C LEU A 148 -35.45 0.63 10.30
N PRO A 149 -35.73 0.08 11.49
CA PRO A 149 -34.83 0.21 12.63
C PRO A 149 -33.59 -0.69 12.45
N LEU A 150 -32.41 -0.10 12.37
CA LEU A 150 -31.11 -0.76 12.37
C LEU A 150 -30.03 0.16 12.92
N ALA A 151 -28.91 -0.41 13.36
CA ALA A 151 -27.77 0.38 13.86
C ALA A 151 -26.92 0.96 12.72
N SER A 152 -26.62 0.16 11.69
CA SER A 152 -25.86 0.56 10.50
C SER A 152 -26.01 -0.48 9.40
N CYS A 153 -25.86 -0.07 8.14
CA CYS A 153 -25.55 -0.95 7.01
C CYS A 153 -24.15 -0.66 6.52
N GLY A 154 -23.41 -1.65 6.04
CA GLY A 154 -22.06 -1.44 5.54
C GLY A 154 -21.57 -2.54 4.62
N VAL A 155 -20.40 -2.31 4.04
CA VAL A 155 -19.66 -3.28 3.23
C VAL A 155 -18.29 -3.51 3.84
N GLU A 156 -17.77 -4.71 3.68
CA GLU A 156 -16.39 -5.04 4.03
C GLU A 156 -15.76 -5.76 2.85
N ILE A 157 -14.61 -5.28 2.40
CA ILE A 157 -13.83 -5.88 1.31
C ILE A 157 -12.39 -6.08 1.76
N GLU A 158 -11.73 -7.07 1.16
CA GLU A 158 -10.30 -7.29 1.32
C GLU A 158 -9.65 -7.32 -0.06
N ARG A 159 -8.50 -6.64 -0.21
CA ARG A 159 -7.73 -6.58 -1.45
C ARG A 159 -6.27 -6.85 -1.16
N VAL A 160 -5.67 -7.72 -1.95
CA VAL A 160 -4.22 -7.98 -1.96
C VAL A 160 -3.56 -7.16 -3.05
N ARG A 161 -2.26 -6.95 -2.89
CA ARG A 161 -1.41 -6.24 -3.86
C ARG A 161 -1.07 -7.09 -5.09
#